data_AF-A0A177ZQ51-F1
#
_entry.id   AF-A0A177ZQ51-F1
#
_cell.length_a   1.000
_cell.length_b   1.000
_cell.length_c   1.000
_cell.angle_alpha   90.00
_cell.angle_beta   90.00
_cell.angle_gamma   90.00
#
_symmetry.space_group_name_H-M   'P 1'
#
loop_
_entity.id
_entity.type
_entity.pdbx_description
1 polymer ?
#
loop_
_entity_poly.entity_id
_entity_poly.type
_entity_poly.pdbx_seq_one_letter_code
_entity_poly.pdbx_strand_id
1 'polypeptide(L)'
;MSLEQPGKRTYMWVTKNPLGEEVAVANETYETHIIGDHPDDKARELVNLHVKGVIEEPRYIYYDQKHEENKRIRYIDYVSLEEYNKIQSLVVVVDTDREPNEIVTWSVKSNTRQEKINGGVIYDSRKNTRKSN
;
A
#
# COMPACT_ATOMS: atom_id res chain seq x y z
N MET A 1 -8.98 -31.85 -21.39
CA MET A 1 -7.54 -31.55 -21.33
C MET A 1 -7.43 -30.04 -21.31
N SER A 2 -7.35 -29.46 -20.12
CA SER A 2 -7.44 -28.01 -19.92
C SER A 2 -6.05 -27.41 -20.09
N LEU A 3 -5.90 -26.49 -21.04
CA LEU A 3 -4.68 -25.72 -21.22
C LEU A 3 -4.56 -24.75 -20.04
N GLU A 4 -3.65 -25.04 -19.10
CA GLU A 4 -3.22 -24.05 -18.13
C GLU A 4 -2.53 -22.91 -18.89
N GLN A 5 -3.10 -21.71 -18.84
CA GLN A 5 -2.46 -20.53 -19.40
C GLN A 5 -1.26 -20.17 -18.52
N PRO A 6 -0.03 -20.13 -19.06
CA PRO A 6 1.12 -19.65 -18.31
C PRO A 6 0.95 -18.14 -18.08
N GLY A 7 0.93 -17.70 -16.82
CA GLY A 7 1.02 -16.27 -16.48
C GLY A 7 -0.14 -15.66 -15.70
N LYS A 8 -1.12 -16.43 -15.21
CA LYS A 8 -2.13 -15.88 -14.31
C LYS A 8 -1.54 -15.75 -12.89
N ARG A 9 -1.07 -14.55 -12.52
CA ARG A 9 -0.63 -14.26 -11.15
C ARG A 9 -1.76 -14.53 -10.16
N THR A 10 -1.41 -15.20 -9.06
CA THR A 10 -2.33 -15.45 -7.95
C THR A 10 -2.24 -14.31 -6.96
N TYR A 11 -3.37 -13.67 -6.69
CA TYR A 11 -3.49 -12.58 -5.71
C TYR A 11 -4.08 -13.10 -4.41
N MET A 12 -3.54 -12.64 -3.27
CA MET A 12 -4.12 -12.89 -1.95
C MET A 12 -5.49 -12.22 -1.84
N TRP A 13 -5.58 -11.00 -2.36
CA TRP A 13 -6.80 -10.21 -2.42
C TRP A 13 -6.63 -9.08 -3.44
N VAL A 14 -7.77 -8.53 -3.86
CA VAL A 14 -7.89 -7.32 -4.67
C VAL A 14 -8.89 -6.39 -3.97
N THR A 15 -8.62 -5.08 -4.00
CA THR A 15 -9.55 -4.06 -3.53
C THR A 15 -9.51 -2.81 -4.42
N LYS A 16 -10.31 -1.79 -4.12
CA LYS A 16 -10.34 -0.52 -4.84
C LYS A 16 -9.94 0.64 -3.95
N ASN A 17 -9.18 1.57 -4.52
CA ASN A 17 -8.85 2.83 -3.85
C ASN A 17 -9.99 3.87 -3.99
N PRO A 18 -9.91 5.02 -3.31
CA PRO A 18 -10.90 6.11 -3.44
C PRO A 18 -11.03 6.73 -4.84
N LEU A 19 -10.11 6.42 -5.76
CA LEU A 19 -10.14 6.86 -7.15
C LEU A 19 -10.81 5.82 -8.06
N GLY A 20 -11.20 4.66 -7.52
CA GLY A 20 -11.85 3.57 -8.23
C GLY A 20 -10.89 2.57 -8.90
N GLU A 21 -9.58 2.74 -8.71
CA GLU A 21 -8.55 1.89 -9.31
C GLU A 21 -8.38 0.60 -8.49
N GLU A 22 -8.22 -0.53 -9.17
CA GLU A 22 -7.97 -1.82 -8.53
C GLU A 22 -6.52 -1.94 -8.06
N VAL A 23 -6.34 -2.40 -6.83
CA VAL A 23 -5.04 -2.63 -6.20
C VAL A 23 -5.03 -4.02 -5.57
N ALA A 24 -3.96 -4.77 -5.78
CA ALA A 24 -3.84 -6.16 -5.35
C ALA A 24 -2.51 -6.44 -4.63
N VAL A 25 -2.50 -7.50 -3.82
CA VAL A 25 -1.27 -8.12 -3.29
C VAL A 25 -1.09 -9.46 -3.98
N ALA A 26 -0.03 -9.62 -4.76
CA ALA A 26 0.34 -10.91 -5.34
C ALA A 26 0.96 -11.83 -4.27
N ASN A 27 0.64 -13.13 -4.30
CA ASN A 27 1.21 -14.11 -3.38
C ASN A 27 2.74 -14.09 -3.40
N GLU A 28 3.32 -14.05 -4.61
CA GLU A 28 4.77 -14.03 -4.82
C GLU A 28 5.43 -12.80 -4.18
N THR A 29 4.82 -11.62 -4.32
CA THR A 29 5.33 -10.38 -3.73
C THR A 29 5.26 -10.42 -2.21
N TYR A 30 4.20 -11.02 -1.65
CA TYR A 30 4.05 -11.20 -0.21
C TYR A 30 5.12 -12.11 0.38
N GLU A 31 5.32 -13.28 -0.23
CA GLU A 31 6.29 -14.27 0.23
C GLU A 31 7.74 -13.78 0.06
N THR A 32 8.06 -13.16 -1.08
CA THR A 32 9.44 -12.81 -1.43
C THR A 32 9.88 -11.47 -0.84
N HIS A 33 9.10 -10.40 -1.03
CA HIS A 33 9.56 -9.03 -0.79
C HIS A 33 9.02 -8.39 0.50
N ILE A 34 7.93 -8.93 1.03
CA ILE A 34 7.27 -8.36 2.21
C ILE A 34 7.70 -9.10 3.48
N ILE A 35 7.63 -10.44 3.47
CA ILE A 35 8.07 -11.30 4.59
C ILE A 35 9.51 -11.79 4.38
N GLY A 36 9.83 -12.33 3.19
CA GLY A 36 11.11 -13.00 2.92
C GLY A 36 12.35 -12.14 3.14
N ASP A 37 12.31 -10.87 2.73
CA ASP A 37 13.42 -9.91 2.89
C ASP A 37 13.55 -9.32 4.31
N HIS A 38 12.59 -9.59 5.22
CA HIS A 38 12.50 -8.95 6.53
C HIS A 38 12.02 -9.89 7.67
N PRO A 39 12.72 -11.01 7.93
CA PRO A 39 12.27 -12.05 8.86
C PRO A 39 12.10 -11.60 10.32
N ASP A 40 12.72 -10.49 10.73
CA ASP A 40 12.66 -9.96 12.10
C ASP A 40 11.73 -8.74 12.27
N ASP A 41 10.96 -8.36 11.24
CA ASP A 41 10.10 -7.16 11.28
C ASP A 41 8.67 -7.49 11.70
N LYS A 42 8.50 -7.84 12.99
CA LYS A 42 7.20 -8.14 13.60
C LYS A 42 6.15 -7.04 13.38
N ALA A 43 6.58 -5.78 13.26
CA ALA A 43 5.66 -4.68 12.99
C ALA A 43 5.02 -4.78 11.60
N ARG A 44 5.72 -5.29 10.58
CA ARG A 44 5.18 -5.51 9.24
C ARG A 44 4.11 -6.59 9.18
N GLU A 45 4.27 -7.66 9.96
CA GLU A 45 3.28 -8.73 10.05
C GLU A 45 1.99 -8.24 10.72
N LEU A 46 2.13 -7.53 11.84
CA LEU A 46 0.99 -6.98 12.59
C LEU A 46 0.14 -6.03 11.73
N VAL A 47 0.78 -5.23 10.88
CA VAL A 47 0.06 -4.28 10.03
C VAL A 47 -0.58 -4.90 8.79
N ASN A 48 -0.32 -6.17 8.46
CA ASN A 48 -0.88 -6.80 7.26
C ASN A 48 -2.42 -6.71 7.22
N LEU A 49 -3.07 -6.88 8.37
CA LEU A 49 -4.53 -6.76 8.51
C LEU A 49 -5.05 -5.33 8.22
N HIS A 50 -4.18 -4.32 8.34
CA HIS A 50 -4.52 -2.92 8.08
C HIS A 50 -4.18 -2.47 6.65
N VAL A 51 -3.30 -3.16 5.93
CA VAL A 51 -2.83 -2.76 4.58
C VAL A 51 -4.01 -2.55 3.63
N LYS A 52 -4.96 -3.50 3.60
CA LYS A 52 -6.14 -3.39 2.75
C LYS A 52 -6.97 -2.14 3.07
N GLY A 53 -7.19 -1.85 4.35
CA GLY A 53 -7.90 -0.64 4.79
C GLY A 53 -7.17 0.65 4.40
N VAL A 54 -5.83 0.67 4.43
CA VAL A 54 -5.05 1.83 3.97
C VAL A 54 -5.18 2.06 2.46
N ILE A 55 -5.43 1.01 1.67
CA ILE A 55 -5.72 1.18 0.24
C ILE A 55 -7.14 1.70 0.02
N GLU A 56 -8.12 1.18 0.76
CA GLU A 56 -9.53 1.52 0.62
C GLU A 56 -9.83 2.95 1.10
N GLU A 57 -9.24 3.35 2.23
CA GLU A 57 -9.50 4.64 2.90
C GLU A 57 -8.22 5.36 3.35
N PRO A 58 -7.25 5.65 2.44
CA PRO A 58 -6.01 6.31 2.80
C PRO A 58 -6.24 7.72 3.35
N ARG A 59 -5.33 8.19 4.20
CA ARG A 59 -5.23 9.61 4.55
C ARG A 59 -4.74 10.43 3.34
N TYR A 60 -3.68 9.94 2.69
CA TYR A 60 -3.12 10.53 1.48
C TYR A 60 -2.69 9.47 0.46
N ILE A 61 -2.78 9.82 -0.82
CA ILE A 61 -2.08 9.14 -1.91
C ILE A 61 -1.13 10.16 -2.53
N TYR A 62 0.13 9.80 -2.74
CA TYR A 62 1.16 10.71 -3.25
C TYR A 62 2.20 9.95 -4.07
N TYR A 63 2.89 10.68 -4.94
CA TYR A 63 3.92 10.10 -5.78
C TYR A 63 5.15 9.68 -4.97
N ASP A 64 5.72 8.53 -5.31
CA ASP A 64 7.04 8.15 -4.82
C ASP A 64 8.12 9.14 -5.30
N GLN A 65 9.21 9.28 -4.55
CA GLN A 65 10.32 10.19 -4.91
C GLN A 65 10.90 9.88 -6.29
N LYS A 66 10.86 8.62 -6.70
CA LYS A 66 11.34 8.13 -8.00
C LYS A 66 10.17 7.68 -8.88
N HIS A 67 9.03 8.35 -8.79
CA HIS A 67 7.83 7.98 -9.55
C HIS A 67 8.09 7.95 -11.06
N GLU A 68 8.85 8.91 -11.60
CA GLU A 68 9.14 8.94 -13.04
C GLU A 68 9.89 7.69 -13.52
N GLU A 69 10.75 7.12 -12.66
CA GLU A 69 11.54 5.91 -12.93
C GLU A 69 10.74 4.62 -12.72
N ASN A 70 9.98 4.54 -11.61
CA ASN A 70 9.42 3.27 -11.12
C ASN A 70 7.90 3.18 -11.23
N LYS A 71 7.21 4.24 -11.67
CA LYS A 71 5.74 4.34 -11.72
C LYS A 71 5.09 3.94 -10.39
N ARG A 72 5.70 4.37 -9.29
CA ARG A 72 5.28 4.06 -7.91
C ARG A 72 4.47 5.18 -7.28
N ILE A 73 3.41 4.81 -6.58
CA ILE A 73 2.66 5.70 -5.70
C ILE A 73 2.69 5.15 -4.27
N ARG A 74 2.39 6.03 -3.32
CA ARG A 74 2.36 5.70 -1.90
C ARG A 74 1.01 6.05 -1.31
N TYR A 75 0.52 5.14 -0.49
CA TYR A 75 -0.66 5.30 0.36
C TYR A 75 -0.16 5.43 1.79
N ILE A 76 -0.75 6.33 2.57
CA ILE A 76 -0.42 6.46 3.99
C ILE A 76 -1.68 6.63 4.82
N ASP A 77 -1.69 5.99 5.99
CA ASP A 77 -2.62 6.27 7.07
C ASP A 77 -2.00 6.01 8.45
N TYR A 78 -2.74 6.27 9.52
CA TYR A 78 -2.34 5.99 10.90
C TYR A 78 -3.05 4.75 11.43
N VAL A 79 -2.27 3.79 11.91
CA VAL A 79 -2.77 2.54 12.49
C VAL A 79 -2.39 2.47 13.97
N SER A 80 -3.30 1.93 14.79
CA SER A 80 -3.03 1.63 16.18
C SER A 80 -2.42 0.23 16.28
N LEU A 81 -1.19 0.13 16.77
CA LEU A 81 -0.55 -1.15 17.04
C LEU A 81 -0.57 -1.38 18.55
N GLU A 82 -1.56 -2.15 19.00
CA GLU A 82 -1.80 -2.44 20.42
C GLU A 82 -0.59 -3.05 21.10
N GLU A 83 0.12 -3.94 20.40
CA GLU A 83 1.31 -4.62 20.91
C GLU A 83 2.45 -3.65 21.24
N TYR A 84 2.48 -2.48 20.61
CA TYR A 84 3.43 -1.40 20.91
C TYR A 84 2.81 -0.26 21.73
N ASN A 85 1.51 -0.31 22.00
CA ASN A 85 0.71 0.75 22.60
C ASN A 85 0.96 2.11 21.92
N LYS A 86 1.01 2.12 20.58
CA LYS A 86 1.38 3.30 19.77
C LYS A 86 0.51 3.40 18.54
N ILE A 87 0.22 4.64 18.16
CA ILE A 87 -0.27 4.98 16.82
C ILE A 87 0.95 5.25 15.93
N GLN A 88 1.00 4.59 14.78
CA GLN A 88 2.10 4.71 13.84
C GLN A 88 1.59 4.96 12.42
N SER A 89 2.42 5.58 11.59
CA SER A 89 2.10 5.74 10.17
C SER A 89 2.42 4.46 9.42
N LEU A 90 1.43 3.91 8.73
CA LEU A 90 1.59 2.81 7.78
C LEU A 90 1.68 3.40 6.37
N VAL A 91 2.80 3.15 5.69
CA VAL A 91 3.01 3.53 4.29
C VAL A 91 3.00 2.29 3.43
N VAL A 92 2.10 2.23 2.45
CA VAL A 92 2.00 1.16 1.46
C VAL A 92 2.46 1.69 0.11
N VAL A 93 3.37 0.98 -0.55
CA VAL A 93 3.93 1.35 -1.85
C VAL A 93 3.33 0.46 -2.93
N VAL A 94 2.88 1.09 -4.01
CA VAL A 94 2.14 0.44 -5.09
C VAL A 94 2.78 0.79 -6.44
N ASP A 95 3.05 -0.23 -7.25
CA ASP A 95 3.41 -0.11 -8.67
C ASP A 95 2.13 0.08 -9.50
N THR A 96 2.14 1.08 -10.38
CA THR A 96 1.01 1.42 -11.26
C THR A 96 1.30 1.08 -12.73
N ASP A 97 2.22 0.15 -12.99
CA ASP A 97 2.59 -0.31 -14.33
C ASP A 97 1.75 -1.51 -14.81
N ARG A 98 0.85 -2.00 -13.97
CA ARG A 98 0.05 -3.22 -14.14
C ARG A 98 -1.41 -2.98 -13.75
N GLU A 99 -2.28 -3.86 -14.20
CA GLU A 99 -3.69 -3.88 -13.84
C GLU A 99 -4.08 -5.30 -13.34
N PRO A 100 -4.54 -5.45 -12.08
CA PRO A 100 -4.65 -4.41 -11.04
C PRO A 100 -3.28 -3.84 -10.65
N ASN A 101 -3.25 -2.62 -10.12
CA ASN A 101 -2.04 -2.03 -9.54
C ASN A 101 -1.52 -2.95 -8.42
N GLU A 102 -0.21 -3.05 -8.23
CA GLU A 102 0.35 -4.07 -7.33
C GLU A 102 1.08 -3.46 -6.13
N ILE A 103 0.75 -3.93 -4.93
CA ILE A 103 1.51 -3.60 -3.73
C ILE A 103 2.87 -4.28 -3.81
N VAL A 104 3.93 -3.48 -3.69
CA VAL A 104 5.32 -3.98 -3.70
C VAL A 104 5.91 -4.11 -2.31
N THR A 105 5.51 -3.24 -1.38
CA THR A 105 5.98 -3.28 0.00
C THR A 105 5.13 -2.39 0.90
N TRP A 106 5.25 -2.56 2.21
CA TRP A 106 4.73 -1.61 3.20
C TRP A 106 5.71 -1.47 4.36
N SER A 107 5.58 -0.35 5.08
CA SER A 107 6.43 -0.07 6.23
C SER A 107 5.70 0.74 7.28
N VAL A 108 6.00 0.47 8.54
CA VAL A 108 5.58 1.29 9.67
C VAL A 108 6.67 2.31 9.96
N LYS A 109 6.29 3.58 10.11
CA LYS A 109 7.23 4.68 10.38
C LYS A 109 7.07 5.21 11.80
N SER A 110 8.19 5.58 12.39
CA SER A 110 8.21 6.35 13.63
C SER A 110 7.71 7.77 13.37
N ASN A 111 7.01 8.33 14.37
CA ASN A 111 6.44 9.69 14.36
C ASN A 111 7.44 10.82 14.04
N THR A 112 8.76 10.59 14.21
CA THR A 112 9.81 11.56 13.90
C THR A 112 10.17 11.64 12.42
N ARG A 113 9.76 10.68 11.58
CA ARG A 113 10.07 10.65 10.14
C ARG A 113 8.89 11.19 9.33
N GLN A 114 9.07 12.38 8.76
CA GLN A 114 8.09 12.99 7.85
C GLN A 114 8.19 12.39 6.45
N GLU A 115 7.05 12.26 5.75
CA GLU A 115 7.04 11.89 4.34
C GLU A 115 7.46 13.07 3.46
N LYS A 116 8.34 12.81 2.49
CA LYS A 116 8.64 13.76 1.43
C LYS A 116 7.66 13.56 0.28
N ILE A 117 6.97 14.63 -0.11
CA ILE A 117 5.96 14.63 -1.17
C ILE A 117 6.49 15.24 -2.47
N ASN A 118 7.76 14.99 -2.82
CA ASN A 118 8.45 15.71 -3.88
C ASN A 118 7.79 15.59 -5.28
N GLY A 119 6.99 14.54 -5.54
CA GLY A 119 6.21 14.42 -6.77
C GLY A 119 4.79 15.00 -6.68
N GLY A 120 4.34 15.43 -5.50
CA GLY A 120 3.00 15.97 -5.26
C GLY A 120 2.02 14.97 -4.63
N VAL A 121 0.89 15.51 -4.17
CA VAL A 121 -0.21 14.75 -3.56
C VAL A 121 -1.29 14.51 -4.60
N ILE A 122 -1.68 13.26 -4.77
CA ILE A 122 -2.73 12.80 -5.69
C ILE A 122 -4.10 12.86 -5.00
N TYR A 123 -4.16 12.47 -3.73
CA TYR A 123 -5.40 12.38 -2.96
C TYR A 123 -5.19 12.84 -1.51
N ASP A 124 -6.18 13.55 -0.95
CA ASP A 124 -6.28 13.92 0.47
C ASP A 124 -7.72 13.69 0.94
N SER A 125 -7.93 12.76 1.89
CA SER A 125 -9.27 12.40 2.34
C SER A 125 -10.05 13.54 2.98
N ARG A 126 -9.38 14.59 3.48
CA ARG A 126 -10.04 15.78 4.07
C ARG A 126 -10.47 16.79 3.01
N LYS A 127 -9.88 16.73 1.81
CA LYS A 127 -10.31 17.55 0.67
C LYS A 127 -11.44 16.86 -0.10
N ASN A 128 -11.42 15.54 -0.18
CA ASN A 128 -12.42 14.76 -0.91
C ASN A 128 -13.74 14.54 -0.17
N THR A 129 -13.78 14.70 1.15
CA THR A 129 -15.01 14.62 1.97
C THR A 129 -15.97 15.80 1.78
N ARG A 130 -15.57 16.88 1.09
CA ARG A 130 -16.42 18.06 0.85
C ARG A 130 -17.41 17.94 -0.32
N LYS A 131 -17.48 16.79 -1.00
CA LYS A 131 -18.41 16.59 -2.14
C LYS A 131 -19.69 15.81 -1.80
N SER A 132 -19.89 15.45 -0.53
CA SER A 132 -21.13 14.81 -0.09
C SER A 132 -21.93 15.80 0.76
N ASN A 133 -22.75 16.61 0.10
CA ASN A 133 -23.89 17.30 0.71
C ASN A 133 -25.17 16.58 0.27
#